data_AF-A0A919C2V1-F1
#
_entry.id   AF-A0A919C2V1-F1
#
_cell.length_a   1.000
_cell.length_b   1.000
_cell.length_c   1.000
_cell.angle_alpha   90.00
_cell.angle_beta   90.00
_cell.angle_gamma   90.00
#
_symmetry.space_group_name_H-M   'P 1'
#
loop_
_entity.id
_entity.type
_entity.pdbx_description
1 polymer ?
#
loop_
_entity_poly.entity_id
_entity_poly.type
_entity_poly.pdbx_seq_one_letter_code
_entity_poly.pdbx_strand_id
1 'polypeptide(L)'
;MGAAADNRLGRCVHGLARRTRQRYSAGHDRPLGGYLAAMTGFGAYTAAWATAVRLRGRPLPDRPHPWDVALTAVATFRLSRLLSKASVTSPLRAPFTRYVGVQGPAELHEEVQAEDGKETVGELLTCPFCMSVWVVSTLTAGQLLWPRATRTAMGALAALAGADALQLAYGGLVGKATKE
;
A
#
# COMPACT_ATOMS: atom_id res chain seq x y z
N MET A 1 -45.76 -11.52 3.80
CA MET A 1 -45.45 -10.51 4.83
C MET A 1 -43.94 -10.22 5.04
N GLY A 2 -43.00 -10.82 4.28
CA GLY A 2 -41.54 -10.63 4.48
C GLY A 2 -40.89 -9.41 3.79
N ALA A 3 -41.40 -8.95 2.64
CA ALA A 3 -40.76 -7.88 1.85
C ALA A 3 -40.80 -6.48 2.51
N ALA A 4 -41.77 -6.22 3.38
CA ALA A 4 -41.92 -4.93 4.05
C ALA A 4 -40.98 -4.77 5.27
N ALA A 5 -40.54 -5.86 5.88
CA ALA A 5 -39.59 -5.86 7.01
C ALA A 5 -38.15 -5.64 6.50
N ASP A 6 -37.79 -6.27 5.40
CA ASP A 6 -36.49 -6.13 4.73
C ASP A 6 -36.25 -4.68 4.26
N ASN A 7 -37.29 -4.05 3.70
CA ASN A 7 -37.25 -2.65 3.27
C ASN A 7 -37.23 -1.64 4.45
N ARG A 8 -37.63 -2.04 5.66
CA ARG A 8 -37.51 -1.20 6.87
C ARG A 8 -36.14 -1.32 7.51
N LEU A 9 -35.58 -2.53 7.57
CA LEU A 9 -34.21 -2.75 8.01
C LEU A 9 -33.21 -2.02 7.10
N GLY A 10 -33.36 -2.14 5.77
CA GLY A 10 -32.50 -1.43 4.82
C GLY A 10 -32.54 0.09 5.00
N ARG A 11 -33.72 0.68 5.21
CA ARG A 11 -33.87 2.12 5.48
C ARG A 11 -33.28 2.55 6.83
N CYS A 12 -33.39 1.71 7.85
CA CYS A 12 -32.83 1.99 9.18
C CYS A 12 -31.30 1.95 9.15
N VAL A 13 -30.73 0.91 8.52
CA VAL A 13 -29.28 0.74 8.33
C VAL A 13 -28.71 1.88 7.49
N HIS A 14 -29.40 2.28 6.41
CA HIS A 14 -28.98 3.42 5.59
C HIS A 14 -29.05 4.76 6.36
N GLY A 15 -30.05 4.94 7.22
CA GLY A 15 -30.18 6.10 8.10
C GLY A 15 -29.08 6.17 9.15
N LEU A 16 -28.73 5.04 9.77
CA LEU A 16 -27.62 4.92 10.71
C LEU A 16 -26.26 5.17 10.03
N ALA A 17 -26.04 4.55 8.86
CA ALA A 17 -24.82 4.75 8.08
C ALA A 17 -24.63 6.22 7.67
N ARG A 18 -25.69 6.92 7.26
CA ARG A 18 -25.63 8.37 6.97
C ARG A 18 -25.28 9.21 8.19
N ARG A 19 -25.90 8.93 9.36
CA ARG A 19 -25.61 9.66 10.61
C ARG A 19 -24.18 9.42 11.10
N THR A 20 -23.68 8.19 11.01
CA THR A 20 -22.30 7.85 11.36
C THR A 20 -21.31 8.52 10.41
N ARG A 21 -21.59 8.51 9.09
CA ARG A 21 -20.77 9.21 8.10
C ARG A 21 -20.65 10.70 8.39
N GLN A 22 -21.78 11.38 8.67
CA GLN A 22 -21.81 12.82 8.96
C GLN A 22 -21.10 13.19 10.27
N ARG A 23 -21.17 12.34 11.30
CA ARG A 23 -20.45 12.57 12.57
C ARG A 23 -18.95 12.31 12.44
N TYR A 24 -18.55 11.33 11.63
CA TYR A 24 -17.16 10.97 11.44
C TYR A 24 -16.42 11.91 10.47
N SER A 25 -17.10 12.46 9.46
CA SER A 25 -16.45 13.25 8.42
C SER A 25 -16.02 14.64 8.85
N ALA A 26 -16.51 15.21 9.97
CA ALA A 26 -16.04 16.49 10.56
C ALA A 26 -15.65 17.59 9.54
N GLY A 27 -16.42 17.73 8.45
CA GLY A 27 -16.17 18.71 7.38
C GLY A 27 -15.18 18.33 6.28
N HIS A 28 -14.56 17.16 6.32
CA HIS A 28 -13.70 16.63 5.26
C HIS A 28 -14.43 15.54 4.47
N ASP A 29 -14.45 15.64 3.14
CA ASP A 29 -15.01 14.62 2.26
C ASP A 29 -14.13 13.36 2.31
N ARG A 30 -14.45 12.43 3.21
CA ARG A 30 -13.84 11.10 3.24
C ARG A 30 -14.77 10.07 2.62
N PRO A 31 -14.37 9.36 1.57
CA PRO A 31 -15.18 8.33 0.93
C PRO A 31 -15.19 7.03 1.76
N LEU A 32 -15.98 7.00 2.84
CA LEU A 32 -16.12 5.82 3.72
C LEU A 32 -16.52 4.53 2.98
N GLY A 33 -17.32 4.66 1.92
CA GLY A 33 -17.69 3.52 1.07
C GLY A 33 -16.50 2.92 0.33
N GLY A 34 -15.58 3.77 -0.12
CA GLY A 34 -14.33 3.35 -0.76
C GLY A 34 -13.41 2.61 0.21
N TYR A 35 -13.26 3.11 1.44
CA TYR A 35 -12.47 2.40 2.46
C TYR A 35 -13.07 1.05 2.85
N LEU A 36 -14.40 0.92 2.92
CA LEU A 36 -15.04 -0.38 3.12
C LEU A 36 -14.74 -1.33 1.95
N ALA A 37 -14.81 -0.85 0.72
CA ALA A 37 -14.42 -1.63 -0.45
C ALA A 37 -12.95 -2.06 -0.37
N ALA A 38 -12.02 -1.17 0.00
CA ALA A 38 -10.61 -1.48 0.19
C ALA A 38 -10.39 -2.52 1.30
N MET A 39 -11.10 -2.41 2.43
CA MET A 39 -11.05 -3.40 3.52
C MET A 39 -11.52 -4.78 3.05
N THR A 40 -12.66 -4.84 2.33
CA THR A 40 -13.17 -6.11 1.79
C THR A 40 -12.23 -6.70 0.75
N GLY A 41 -11.66 -5.87 -0.12
CA GLY A 41 -10.67 -6.27 -1.11
C GLY A 41 -9.40 -6.81 -0.46
N PHE A 42 -8.88 -6.13 0.57
CA PHE A 42 -7.72 -6.60 1.31
C PHE A 42 -8.01 -7.91 2.08
N GLY A 43 -9.21 -8.04 2.65
CA GLY A 43 -9.65 -9.28 3.29
C GLY A 43 -9.70 -10.46 2.31
N ALA A 44 -10.31 -10.26 1.14
CA ALA A 44 -10.34 -11.27 0.09
C ALA A 44 -8.93 -11.62 -0.43
N TYR A 45 -8.08 -10.60 -0.61
CA TYR A 45 -6.70 -10.74 -1.04
C TYR A 45 -5.86 -11.58 -0.07
N THR A 46 -5.91 -11.25 1.23
CA THR A 46 -5.21 -12.00 2.27
C THR A 46 -5.75 -13.41 2.43
N ALA A 47 -7.07 -13.62 2.32
CA ALA A 47 -7.68 -14.93 2.33
C ALA A 47 -7.24 -15.79 1.13
N ALA A 48 -7.12 -15.19 -0.06
CA ALA A 48 -6.61 -15.88 -1.25
C ALA A 48 -5.17 -16.36 -1.05
N TRP A 49 -4.28 -15.50 -0.53
CA TRP A 49 -2.92 -15.89 -0.19
C TRP A 49 -2.87 -16.98 0.88
N ALA A 50 -3.62 -16.83 1.97
CA ALA A 50 -3.69 -17.83 3.02
C ALA A 50 -4.17 -19.19 2.48
N THR A 51 -5.14 -19.17 1.57
CA THR A 51 -5.63 -20.39 0.89
C THR A 51 -4.56 -21.00 0.00
N ALA A 52 -3.88 -20.20 -0.83
CA ALA A 52 -2.79 -20.68 -1.69
C ALA A 52 -1.65 -21.32 -0.87
N VAL A 53 -1.26 -20.69 0.24
CA VAL A 53 -0.26 -21.23 1.17
C VAL A 53 -0.73 -22.55 1.79
N ARG A 54 -1.99 -22.61 2.25
CA ARG A 54 -2.58 -23.84 2.80
C ARG A 54 -2.59 -24.98 1.79
N LEU A 55 -2.99 -24.71 0.55
CA LEU A 55 -3.00 -25.71 -0.53
C LEU A 55 -1.60 -26.22 -0.88
N ARG A 56 -0.55 -25.42 -0.64
CA ARG A 56 0.84 -25.84 -0.86
C ARG A 56 1.34 -26.82 0.20
N GLY A 57 0.67 -26.91 1.35
CA GLY A 57 0.92 -27.92 2.39
C GLY A 57 2.31 -27.86 3.04
N ARG A 58 3.04 -26.76 2.91
CA ARG A 58 4.37 -26.62 3.53
C ARG A 58 4.25 -26.28 5.01
N PRO A 59 5.11 -26.84 5.88
CA PRO A 59 5.13 -26.46 7.29
C PRO A 59 5.46 -24.96 7.42
N LEU A 60 4.70 -24.27 8.27
CA LEU A 60 4.97 -22.88 8.62
C LEU A 60 6.17 -22.83 9.57
N PRO A 61 7.06 -21.83 9.45
CA PRO A 61 8.15 -21.66 10.41
C PRO A 61 7.61 -21.43 11.82
N ASP A 62 8.21 -22.08 12.83
CA ASP A 62 7.79 -21.94 14.24
C ASP A 62 8.01 -20.52 14.79
N ARG A 63 9.06 -19.84 14.29
CA ARG A 63 9.41 -18.47 14.69
C ARG A 63 9.95 -17.67 13.52
N PRO A 64 9.60 -16.38 13.41
CA PRO A 64 10.21 -15.49 12.42
C PRO A 64 11.68 -15.24 12.80
N HIS A 65 12.58 -15.50 11.86
CA HIS A 65 13.99 -15.18 12.05
C HIS A 65 14.19 -13.65 12.01
N PRO A 66 14.91 -13.04 12.97
CA PRO A 66 15.04 -11.58 13.06
C PRO A 66 15.57 -10.92 11.78
N TRP A 67 16.51 -11.58 11.11
CA TRP A 67 17.06 -11.09 9.83
C TRP A 67 16.02 -11.07 8.72
N ASP A 68 15.14 -12.08 8.65
CA ASP A 68 14.10 -12.12 7.62
C ASP A 68 13.06 -11.00 7.88
N VAL A 69 12.79 -10.67 9.14
CA VAL A 69 11.94 -9.53 9.52
C VAL A 69 12.58 -8.21 9.08
N ALA A 70 13.86 -8.00 9.38
CA ALA A 70 14.58 -6.79 8.98
C ALA A 70 14.63 -6.64 7.45
N LEU A 71 14.94 -7.72 6.74
CA LEU A 71 14.98 -7.74 5.28
C LEU A 71 13.59 -7.47 4.68
N THR A 72 12.54 -8.05 5.25
CA THR A 72 11.15 -7.80 4.85
C THR A 72 10.76 -6.35 5.10
N ALA A 73 11.16 -5.75 6.23
CA ALA A 73 10.89 -4.36 6.53
C ALA A 73 11.55 -3.41 5.53
N VAL A 74 12.85 -3.59 5.26
CA VAL A 74 13.59 -2.77 4.28
C VAL A 74 13.01 -2.95 2.87
N ALA A 75 12.77 -4.19 2.44
CA ALA A 75 12.20 -4.47 1.13
C ALA A 75 10.80 -3.88 0.98
N THR A 76 9.95 -4.00 2.01
CA THR A 76 8.60 -3.42 2.03
C THR A 76 8.68 -1.90 1.94
N PHE A 77 9.53 -1.26 2.74
CA PHE A 77 9.72 0.19 2.71
C PHE A 77 10.12 0.66 1.31
N ARG A 78 11.15 0.04 0.72
CA ARG A 78 11.66 0.47 -0.59
C ARG A 78 10.67 0.22 -1.70
N LEU A 79 10.08 -0.97 -1.77
CA LEU A 79 9.13 -1.32 -2.81
C LEU A 79 7.85 -0.49 -2.73
N SER A 80 7.35 -0.20 -1.53
CA SER A 80 6.15 0.63 -1.36
C SER A 80 6.37 2.06 -1.86
N ARG A 81 7.54 2.66 -1.57
CA ARG A 81 7.91 3.96 -2.12
C ARG A 81 8.15 3.92 -3.62
N LEU A 82 8.79 2.88 -4.15
CA LEU A 82 8.98 2.72 -5.59
C LEU A 82 7.63 2.70 -6.32
N LEU A 83 6.68 1.88 -5.83
CA LEU A 83 5.35 1.81 -6.43
C LEU A 83 4.60 3.14 -6.33
N SER A 84 4.65 3.79 -5.16
CA SER A 84 3.79 4.95 -4.87
C SER A 84 4.37 6.30 -5.27
N LYS A 85 5.68 6.38 -5.52
CA LYS A 85 6.38 7.67 -5.70
C LYS A 85 7.34 7.68 -6.88
N ALA A 86 7.86 6.54 -7.36
CA ALA A 86 8.87 6.58 -8.41
C ALA A 86 8.31 7.05 -9.75
N SER A 87 9.05 7.92 -10.45
CA SER A 87 8.67 8.42 -11.78
C SER A 87 8.39 7.29 -12.79
N VAL A 88 9.13 6.18 -12.71
CA VAL A 88 8.95 5.01 -13.59
C VAL A 88 7.59 4.33 -13.43
N THR A 89 6.91 4.50 -12.29
CA THR A 89 5.55 3.96 -12.07
C THR A 89 4.45 4.97 -12.39
N SER A 90 4.79 6.17 -12.87
CA SER A 90 3.83 7.21 -13.22
C SER A 90 2.79 6.75 -14.26
N PRO A 91 3.11 5.93 -15.29
CA PRO A 91 2.08 5.40 -16.20
C PRO A 91 0.98 4.58 -15.50
N LEU A 92 1.31 3.92 -14.38
CA LEU A 92 0.36 3.15 -13.59
C LEU A 92 -0.58 4.05 -12.76
N ARG A 93 -0.12 5.27 -12.43
CA ARG A 93 -0.79 6.23 -11.54
C ARG A 93 -1.51 7.35 -12.30
N ALA A 94 -1.06 7.68 -13.50
CA ALA A 94 -1.62 8.72 -14.37
C ALA A 94 -3.15 8.66 -14.56
N PRO A 95 -3.82 7.49 -14.59
CA PRO A 95 -5.28 7.44 -14.69
C PRO A 95 -6.03 7.85 -13.41
N PHE A 96 -5.32 7.96 -12.28
CA PHE A 96 -5.89 8.15 -10.94
C PHE A 96 -5.35 9.39 -10.23
N THR A 97 -4.28 10.00 -10.75
CA THR A 97 -3.55 11.07 -10.09
C THR A 97 -3.24 12.21 -11.06
N ARG A 98 -3.17 13.43 -10.53
CA ARG A 98 -2.64 14.60 -11.23
C ARG A 98 -1.23 14.86 -10.74
N TYR A 99 -0.31 15.07 -11.67
CA TYR A 99 1.05 15.49 -11.38
C TYR A 99 1.06 16.91 -10.81
N VAL A 100 1.69 17.09 -9.64
CA VAL A 100 1.79 18.37 -8.94
C VAL A 100 3.22 18.89 -8.91
N GLY A 101 4.22 18.00 -8.85
CA GLY A 101 5.63 18.41 -8.89
C GLY A 101 6.60 17.29 -8.49
N VAL A 102 7.87 17.66 -8.26
CA VAL A 102 8.91 16.75 -7.77
C VAL A 102 8.97 16.83 -6.24
N GLN A 103 8.92 15.68 -5.55
CA GLN A 103 8.96 15.61 -4.08
C GLN A 103 10.34 15.19 -3.53
N GLY A 104 11.22 14.68 -4.39
CA GLY A 104 12.57 14.24 -4.02
C GLY A 104 13.32 13.61 -5.20
N PRO A 105 14.55 13.12 -4.98
CA PRO A 105 15.32 12.45 -6.03
C PRO A 105 14.55 11.25 -6.59
N ALA A 106 14.19 11.34 -7.88
CA ALA A 106 13.35 10.36 -8.59
C ALA A 106 11.96 10.09 -7.97
N GLU A 107 11.45 10.97 -7.10
CA GLU A 107 10.12 10.87 -6.50
C GLU A 107 9.20 12.00 -6.96
N LEU A 108 8.00 11.62 -7.42
CA LEU A 108 6.97 12.54 -7.87
C LEU A 108 5.94 12.82 -6.78
N HIS A 109 5.54 14.09 -6.68
CA HIS A 109 4.35 14.52 -5.96
C HIS A 109 3.16 14.48 -6.91
N GLU A 110 2.22 13.59 -6.62
CA GLU A 110 0.98 13.42 -7.37
C GLU A 110 -0.19 13.46 -6.37
N GLU A 111 -1.22 14.22 -6.71
CA GLU A 111 -2.45 14.33 -5.93
C GLU A 111 -3.55 13.48 -6.55
N VAL A 112 -4.45 12.96 -5.72
CA VAL A 112 -5.55 12.10 -6.16
C VAL A 112 -6.55 12.93 -6.96
N GLN A 113 -6.96 12.40 -8.11
CA GLN A 113 -8.05 12.99 -8.86
C GLN A 113 -9.37 12.49 -8.25
N ALA A 114 -10.11 13.38 -7.59
CA ALA A 114 -11.35 13.05 -6.90
C ALA A 114 -12.54 12.77 -7.85
N GLU A 115 -12.39 13.09 -9.14
CA GLU A 115 -13.43 12.80 -10.14
C GLU A 115 -13.39 11.31 -10.55
N ASP A 116 -14.56 10.73 -10.83
CA ASP A 116 -14.80 9.33 -11.27
C ASP A 116 -14.88 8.21 -10.22
N GLY A 117 -14.90 8.48 -8.92
CA GLY A 117 -15.05 7.42 -7.91
C GLY A 117 -13.86 6.45 -7.81
N LYS A 118 -12.72 6.82 -8.42
CA LYS A 118 -11.45 6.10 -8.35
C LYS A 118 -10.55 6.60 -7.21
N GLU A 119 -11.06 7.51 -6.39
CA GLU A 119 -10.35 8.20 -5.32
C GLU A 119 -9.62 7.24 -4.37
N THR A 120 -10.27 6.16 -3.93
CA THR A 120 -9.66 5.17 -3.03
C THR A 120 -8.48 4.43 -3.66
N VAL A 121 -8.52 4.17 -4.96
CA VAL A 121 -7.41 3.54 -5.68
C VAL A 121 -6.26 4.54 -5.82
N GLY A 122 -6.58 5.80 -6.14
CA GLY A 122 -5.60 6.88 -6.19
C GLY A 122 -4.91 7.10 -4.85
N GLU A 123 -5.65 7.14 -3.74
CA GLU A 123 -5.10 7.26 -2.38
C GLU A 123 -4.19 6.07 -2.04
N LEU A 124 -4.62 4.85 -2.38
CA LEU A 124 -3.82 3.66 -2.14
C LEU A 124 -2.52 3.70 -2.94
N LEU A 125 -2.58 4.04 -4.23
CA LEU A 125 -1.41 4.09 -5.11
C LEU A 125 -0.48 5.28 -4.85
N THR A 126 -0.93 6.33 -4.19
CA THR A 126 -0.09 7.50 -3.85
C THR A 126 0.44 7.46 -2.41
N CYS A 127 -0.18 6.67 -1.54
CA CYS A 127 0.21 6.53 -0.15
C CYS A 127 1.14 5.31 0.08
N PRO A 128 2.44 5.53 0.35
CA PRO A 128 3.38 4.44 0.58
C PRO A 128 3.04 3.61 1.82
N PHE A 129 2.36 4.18 2.82
CA PHE A 129 1.90 3.43 3.99
C PHE A 129 0.78 2.46 3.63
N CYS A 130 -0.21 2.92 2.86
CA CYS A 130 -1.31 2.05 2.39
C CYS A 130 -0.75 0.91 1.52
N MET A 131 0.13 1.23 0.56
CA MET A 131 0.80 0.21 -0.25
C MET A 131 1.62 -0.78 0.57
N SER A 132 2.24 -0.34 1.66
CA SER A 132 3.11 -1.21 2.47
C SER A 132 2.41 -2.43 3.04
N VAL A 133 1.13 -2.31 3.38
CA VAL A 133 0.31 -3.42 3.88
C VAL A 133 0.09 -4.49 2.80
N TRP A 134 -0.11 -4.07 1.55
CA TRP A 134 -0.23 -5.00 0.42
C TRP A 134 1.11 -5.65 0.12
N VAL A 135 2.18 -4.85 0.04
CA VAL A 135 3.53 -5.31 -0.25
C VAL A 135 4.02 -6.33 0.77
N VAL A 136 3.90 -6.04 2.07
CA VAL A 136 4.36 -6.96 3.13
C VAL A 136 3.59 -8.28 3.09
N SER A 137 2.28 -8.23 2.81
CA SER A 137 1.45 -9.44 2.69
C SER A 137 1.90 -10.30 1.50
N THR A 138 2.17 -9.68 0.35
CA THR A 138 2.70 -10.35 -0.85
C THR A 138 4.07 -10.97 -0.61
N LEU A 139 5.00 -10.21 0.01
CA LEU A 139 6.34 -10.71 0.30
C LEU A 139 6.29 -11.86 1.30
N THR A 140 5.43 -11.79 2.30
CA THR A 140 5.24 -12.87 3.27
C THR A 140 4.69 -14.12 2.60
N ALA A 141 3.63 -14.01 1.80
CA ALA A 141 3.07 -15.14 1.08
C ALA A 141 4.06 -15.71 0.04
N GLY A 142 4.80 -14.84 -0.65
CA GLY A 142 5.86 -15.21 -1.57
C GLY A 142 6.97 -16.02 -0.91
N GLN A 143 7.40 -15.64 0.30
CA GLN A 143 8.40 -16.40 1.05
C GLN A 143 7.91 -17.83 1.38
N LEU A 144 6.61 -18.02 1.60
CA LEU A 144 6.01 -19.34 1.88
C LEU A 144 5.84 -20.18 0.61
N LEU A 145 5.55 -19.56 -0.53
CA LEU A 145 5.28 -20.24 -1.80
C LEU A 145 6.54 -20.46 -2.66
N TRP A 146 7.39 -19.43 -2.76
CA TRP A 146 8.63 -19.38 -3.56
C TRP A 146 9.81 -18.76 -2.78
N PRO A 147 10.30 -19.41 -1.71
CA PRO A 147 11.25 -18.83 -0.76
C PRO A 147 12.53 -18.29 -1.41
N ARG A 148 13.09 -19.01 -2.39
CA ARG A 148 14.34 -18.60 -3.06
C ARG A 148 14.15 -17.33 -3.87
N ALA A 149 13.14 -17.31 -4.73
CA ALA A 149 12.86 -16.16 -5.60
C ALA A 149 12.53 -14.92 -4.77
N THR A 150 11.66 -15.07 -3.76
CA THR A 150 11.27 -13.94 -2.91
C THR A 150 12.44 -13.43 -2.06
N ARG A 151 13.28 -14.31 -1.50
CA ARG A 151 14.48 -13.89 -0.76
C ARG A 151 15.48 -13.15 -1.66
N THR A 152 15.69 -13.61 -2.90
CA THR A 152 16.54 -12.90 -3.88
C THR A 152 15.98 -11.52 -4.21
N ALA A 153 14.67 -11.41 -4.47
CA ALA A 153 14.03 -10.13 -4.75
C ALA A 153 14.11 -9.15 -3.57
N MET A 154 13.87 -9.63 -2.34
CA MET A 154 14.01 -8.82 -1.13
C MET A 154 15.45 -8.35 -0.91
N GLY A 155 16.44 -9.23 -1.15
CA GLY A 155 17.86 -8.89 -1.12
C GLY A 155 18.21 -7.79 -2.11
N ALA A 156 17.72 -7.88 -3.35
CA ALA A 156 17.93 -6.86 -4.37
C ALA A 156 17.32 -5.50 -3.98
N LEU A 157 16.09 -5.51 -3.43
CA LEU A 157 15.43 -4.29 -2.93
C LEU A 157 16.20 -3.65 -1.76
N ALA A 158 16.75 -4.46 -0.86
CA ALA A 158 17.56 -3.97 0.25
C ALA A 158 18.90 -3.38 -0.22
N ALA A 159 19.56 -4.04 -1.18
CA ALA A 159 20.78 -3.51 -1.80
C ALA A 159 20.51 -2.17 -2.50
N LEU A 160 19.38 -2.06 -3.22
CA LEU A 160 18.96 -0.81 -3.85
C LEU A 160 18.72 0.30 -2.82
N ALA A 161 18.01 0.01 -1.73
CA ALA A 161 17.80 0.98 -0.65
C ALA A 161 19.14 1.45 -0.04
N GLY A 162 20.11 0.55 0.10
CA GLY A 162 21.47 0.89 0.51
C GLY A 162 22.18 1.82 -0.49
N ALA A 163 22.08 1.53 -1.79
CA ALA A 163 22.66 2.36 -2.84
C ALA A 163 22.06 3.78 -2.85
N ASP A 164 20.74 3.91 -2.70
CA ASP A 164 20.07 5.21 -2.62
C ASP A 164 20.54 6.01 -1.40
N ALA A 165 20.69 5.35 -0.25
CA ALA A 165 21.19 6.00 0.96
C ALA A 165 22.63 6.52 0.78
N LEU A 166 23.48 5.75 0.09
CA LEU A 166 24.83 6.18 -0.26
C LEU A 166 24.83 7.38 -1.21
N GLN A 167 23.96 7.40 -2.22
CA GLN A 167 23.83 8.54 -3.13
C GLN A 167 23.40 9.81 -2.42
N LEU A 168 22.41 9.72 -1.52
CA LEU A 168 21.94 10.83 -0.70
C LEU A 168 23.03 11.34 0.25
N ALA A 169 23.77 10.43 0.90
CA ALA A 169 24.88 10.78 1.77
C ALA A 169 25.99 11.49 0.99
N TYR A 170 26.35 10.99 -0.19
CA TYR A 170 27.34 11.63 -1.06
C TYR A 170 26.92 13.05 -1.45
N GLY A 171 25.68 13.25 -1.91
CA GLY A 171 25.16 14.58 -2.22
C GLY A 171 25.22 15.54 -1.03
N GLY A 172 24.90 15.05 0.18
CA GLY A 172 25.01 15.83 1.42
C GLY A 172 26.45 16.18 1.79
N LEU A 173 27.41 15.29 1.55
CA LEU A 173 28.83 15.55 1.80
C LEU A 173 29.40 16.57 0.82
N VAL A 174 29.08 16.44 -0.47
CA VAL A 174 29.49 17.40 -1.51
C VAL A 174 28.95 18.79 -1.20
N GLY A 175 27.65 18.91 -0.87
CA GLY A 175 27.04 20.21 -0.55
C GLY A 175 27.60 20.89 0.69
N LYS A 176 28.19 20.13 1.64
CA LYS A 176 28.93 20.68 2.77
C LYS A 176 30.34 21.15 2.38
N ALA A 177 31.01 20.40 1.51
CA ALA A 177 32.37 20.70 1.06
C ALA A 177 32.45 21.92 0.12
N THR A 178 31.39 22.23 -0.62
CA THR A 178 31.35 23.36 -1.57
C THR A 178 30.80 24.66 -0.98
N LYS A 179 30.43 24.67 0.31
CA LYS A 179 29.79 25.82 0.99
C LYS A 179 30.82 26.72 1.71
N GLU A 180 32.02 26.86 1.14
CA GLU A 180 33.00 27.90 1.53
C GLU A 180 32.72 29.23 0.85
#